data_AF-A0A2V5KIM0-F1
#
_entry.id   AF-A0A2V5KIM0-F1
#
_cell.length_a   1.000
_cell.length_b   1.000
_cell.length_c   1.000
_cell.angle_alpha   90.00
_cell.angle_beta   90.00
_cell.angle_gamma   90.00
#
_symmetry.space_group_name_H-M   'P 1'
#
loop_
_entity.id
_entity.type
_entity.pdbx_description
1 polymer ?
#
loop_
_entity_poly.entity_id
_entity_poly.type
_entity_poly.pdbx_seq_one_letter_code
_entity_poly.pdbx_strand_id
1 'polypeptide(L)' 'GLKEKSLAAMRAGITTVIIPKLNEKDLVDVPEEAKQKLKFVPVENVDEVLAVALEKDGTPASAGPIEEPHTSSRKITGK' A
#
# COMPACT_ATOMS: atom_id res chain seq x y z
N GLY A 1 13.43 -6.38 -10.93
CA GLY A 1 12.34 -5.37 -10.96
C GLY A 1 11.25 -5.65 -9.95
N LEU A 2 10.17 -4.86 -9.92
CA LEU A 2 9.04 -5.01 -8.98
C LEU A 2 8.31 -6.35 -9.17
N LYS A 3 8.00 -6.71 -10.41
CA LYS A 3 7.38 -7.98 -10.80
C LYS A 3 8.11 -9.22 -10.27
N GLU A 4 9.42 -9.31 -10.49
CA GLU A 4 10.24 -10.45 -10.05
C GLU A 4 10.29 -10.57 -8.53
N LYS A 5 10.37 -9.42 -7.83
CA LYS A 5 10.35 -9.38 -6.36
C LYS A 5 9.01 -9.83 -5.80
N SER A 6 7.90 -9.40 -6.41
CA SER A 6 6.55 -9.84 -6.03
C SER A 6 6.38 -11.35 -6.21
N LEU A 7 6.80 -11.90 -7.36
CA LEU A 7 6.72 -13.36 -7.60
C LEU A 7 7.59 -14.16 -6.62
N ALA A 8 8.78 -13.65 -6.28
CA ALA A 8 9.63 -14.27 -5.28
C ALA A 8 8.98 -14.26 -3.89
N ALA A 9 8.38 -13.14 -3.48
CA ALA A 9 7.65 -13.02 -2.22
C ALA A 9 6.50 -14.02 -2.14
N MET A 10 5.71 -14.12 -3.21
CA MET A 10 4.61 -15.09 -3.31
C MET A 10 5.08 -16.54 -3.18
N ARG A 11 6.19 -16.90 -3.83
CA ARG A 11 6.79 -18.23 -3.72
C ARG A 11 7.36 -18.52 -2.33
N ALA A 12 7.84 -17.50 -1.64
CA ALA A 12 8.33 -17.59 -0.27
C ALA A 12 7.20 -17.64 0.78
N GLY A 13 5.93 -17.56 0.37
CA GLY A 13 4.79 -17.53 1.28
C GLY A 13 4.62 -16.20 2.02
N ILE A 14 5.29 -15.14 1.56
CA ILE A 14 5.11 -13.78 2.08
C ILE A 14 3.78 -13.26 1.55
N THR A 15 2.98 -12.65 2.41
CA THR A 15 1.64 -12.16 2.07
C THR A 15 1.58 -10.64 1.91
N THR A 16 2.55 -9.90 2.44
CA THR A 16 2.55 -8.42 2.45
C THR A 16 3.84 -7.88 1.84
N VAL A 17 3.73 -6.96 0.90
CA VAL A 17 4.84 -6.31 0.21
C VAL A 17 4.70 -4.80 0.35
N ILE A 18 5.66 -4.16 1.01
CA ILE A 18 5.72 -2.71 1.16
C ILE A 18 6.49 -2.13 -0.03
N ILE A 19 5.94 -1.10 -0.68
CA ILE A 19 6.53 -0.49 -1.87
C ILE A 19 6.56 1.04 -1.73
N PRO A 20 7.51 1.75 -2.34
CA PRO A 20 7.44 3.20 -2.44
C PRO A 20 6.18 3.64 -3.20
N LYS A 21 5.53 4.73 -2.79
CA LYS A 21 4.34 5.29 -3.46
C LYS A 21 4.57 5.55 -4.95
N LEU A 22 5.79 5.95 -5.32
CA LEU A 22 6.20 6.16 -6.71
C LEU A 22 6.08 4.89 -7.56
N ASN A 23 6.27 3.72 -6.97
CA ASN A 23 6.20 2.41 -7.62
C ASN A 23 4.78 1.85 -7.71
N GLU A 24 3.77 2.55 -7.18
CA GLU A 24 2.37 2.12 -7.27
C GLU A 24 1.92 1.99 -8.75
N LYS A 25 2.42 2.87 -9.62
CA LYS A 25 2.12 2.84 -11.06
C LYS A 25 2.67 1.61 -11.75
N ASP A 26 3.84 1.12 -11.31
CA ASP A 26 4.47 -0.10 -11.82
C ASP A 26 3.73 -1.38 -11.43
N LEU A 27 2.77 -1.30 -10.49
CA LEU A 27 1.93 -2.46 -10.17
C LEU A 27 1.18 -2.97 -11.39
N VAL A 28 0.90 -2.15 -12.41
CA VAL A 28 0.26 -2.60 -13.64
C VAL A 28 1.00 -3.78 -14.29
N ASP A 29 2.34 -3.83 -14.19
CA ASP A 29 3.17 -4.89 -14.78
C ASP A 29 3.21 -6.19 -13.94
N VAL A 30 2.76 -6.12 -12.69
CA VAL A 30 2.68 -7.27 -11.79
C VAL A 30 1.50 -8.16 -12.25
N PRO A 31 1.73 -9.48 -12.43
CA PRO A 31 0.68 -10.41 -12.85
C PRO A 31 -0.46 -10.47 -11.83
N GLU A 32 -1.68 -10.65 -12.33
CA GLU A 32 -2.90 -10.67 -11.49
C GLU A 32 -2.83 -11.71 -10.38
N GLU A 33 -2.23 -12.87 -10.64
CA GLU A 33 -2.05 -13.91 -9.61
C GLU A 33 -1.27 -13.40 -8.39
N ALA A 34 -0.22 -12.60 -8.62
CA ALA A 34 0.55 -12.01 -7.53
C ALA A 34 -0.23 -10.86 -6.85
N LYS A 35 -0.99 -10.06 -7.60
CA LYS A 35 -1.86 -9.01 -7.04
C LYS A 35 -2.96 -9.57 -6.14
N GLN A 36 -3.48 -10.75 -6.47
CA GLN A 36 -4.54 -11.39 -5.70
C GLN A 36 -4.01 -12.07 -4.43
N LYS A 37 -2.78 -12.60 -4.47
CA LYS A 37 -2.17 -13.34 -3.34
C LYS A 37 -1.35 -12.45 -2.40
N LEU A 38 -0.92 -11.28 -2.86
CA LEU A 38 -0.08 -10.35 -2.10
C LEU A 38 -0.83 -9.05 -1.79
N LYS A 39 -0.73 -8.58 -0.56
CA LYS A 39 -1.12 -7.24 -0.16
C LYS A 39 0.02 -6.26 -0.43
N PHE A 40 -0.20 -5.34 -1.36
CA PHE A 40 0.74 -4.25 -1.62
C PHE A 40 0.41 -3.05 -0.74
N VAL A 41 1.40 -2.54 -0.02
CA VAL A 41 1.25 -1.36 0.85
C VAL A 41 2.19 -0.26 0.33
N PRO A 42 1.67 0.72 -0.42
CA PRO A 42 2.45 1.86 -0.86
C PRO A 42 2.71 2.81 0.30
N VAL A 43 3.96 3.28 0.46
CA VAL A 43 4.38 4.20 1.53
C VAL A 43 5.24 5.33 0.98
N GLU A 44 5.20 6.48 1.64
CA GLU A 44 5.99 7.65 1.24
C GLU A 44 7.30 7.78 2.02
N ASN A 45 7.31 7.36 3.30
CA ASN A 45 8.45 7.55 4.21
C ASN A 45 8.73 6.30 5.05
N VAL A 46 9.92 6.27 5.66
CA VAL A 46 10.37 5.13 6.49
C VAL A 46 9.48 4.91 7.72
N ASP A 47 8.95 5.98 8.34
CA ASP A 47 8.05 5.86 9.49
C ASP A 47 6.83 4.99 9.20
N GLU A 48 6.26 5.10 7.99
CA GLU A 48 5.15 4.25 7.57
C GLU A 48 5.55 2.79 7.39
N VAL A 49 6.77 2.53 6.89
CA VAL A 49 7.31 1.17 6.81
C VAL A 49 7.36 0.54 8.20
N LEU A 50 7.86 1.28 9.18
CA LEU A 50 7.98 0.79 10.56
C LEU A 50 6.61 0.54 11.19
N ALA A 51 5.65 1.43 10.96
CA ALA A 51 4.28 1.28 11.46
C ALA A 51 3.56 0.04 10.87
N VAL A 52 3.89 -0.35 9.64
CA VAL A 52 3.30 -1.52 8.97
C VAL A 52 4.06 -2.81 9.29
N ALA A 53 5.39 -2.74 9.39
CA ALA A 53 6.25 -3.91 9.54
C ALA A 53 6.37 -4.39 10.99
N LEU A 54 6.18 -3.50 11.97
CA LEU A 54 6.32 -3.81 13.39
C LEU A 54 4.95 -3.97 14.04
N GLU A 55 4.75 -5.09 14.74
CA GLU A 55 3.58 -5.28 15.59
C GLU A 55 3.71 -4.37 16.82
N LYS A 56 2.75 -3.46 17.06
CA LYS A 56 2.65 -2.75 18.33
C LYS A 56 2.23 -3.75 19.39
N ASP A 57 3.18 -4.17 20.22
CA ASP A 57 3.00 -4.82 21.51
C ASP A 57 1.63 -5.53 21.66
N GLY A 58 1.44 -6.62 20.90
CA GLY A 58 0.33 -7.56 21.07
C GLY A 58 -1.11 -7.05 20.85
N THR A 59 -1.34 -5.93 20.16
CA THR A 59 -2.71 -5.49 19.82
C THR A 59 -2.91 -5.40 18.30
N PRO A 60 -3.86 -6.17 17.70
CA PRO A 60 -4.05 -6.17 16.26
C PRO A 60 -4.57 -4.80 15.80
N ALA A 61 -3.70 -4.05 15.14
CA ALA A 61 -4.03 -2.76 14.55
C ALA A 61 -4.94 -2.99 13.34
N SER A 62 -6.25 -2.85 13.55
CA SER A 62 -7.22 -2.61 12.50
C SER A 62 -6.93 -1.24 11.88
N ALA A 63 -5.94 -1.17 10.98
CA ALA A 63 -5.66 0.00 10.17
C ALA A 63 -6.78 0.14 9.12
N GLY A 64 -7.82 0.88 9.49
CA GLY A 64 -8.87 1.34 8.58
C GLY A 64 -8.30 2.28 7.51
N PRO A 65 -9.10 2.58 6.47
CA PRO A 65 -8.62 3.23 5.25
C PRO A 65 -7.99 4.60 5.56
N ILE A 66 -6.77 4.81 5.09
CA ILE A 66 -6.19 6.15 4.94
C ILE A 66 -7.02 6.88 3.88
N GLU A 67 -8.07 7.58 4.31
CA GLU A 67 -8.87 8.46 3.46
C GLU A 67 -8.00 9.65 3.01
N GLU A 68 -7.84 9.78 1.71
CA GLU A 68 -7.17 10.90 1.04
C GLU A 68 -7.93 12.21 1.33
N PRO A 69 -7.24 13.35 1.54
CA PRO A 69 -7.92 14.62 1.74
C PRO A 69 -8.65 15.04 0.45
N HIS A 70 -9.98 14.96 0.48
CA HIS A 70 -10.83 15.59 -0.51
C HIS A 70 -10.57 17.09 -0.57
N THR A 71 -10.08 17.60 -1.70
CA THR A 71 -10.09 19.05 -1.94
C THR A 71 -11.55 19.50 -2.12
N SER A 72 -12.17 19.91 -1.01
CA SER A 72 -13.49 20.55 -0.97
C SER A 72 -13.33 22.01 -1.40
N SER A 73 -13.32 22.25 -2.71
CA SER A 73 -13.47 23.60 -3.26
C SER A 73 -14.93 24.03 -3.14
N ARG A 74 -15.16 25.02 -2.26
CA ARG A 74 -16.45 25.67 -1.95
C ARG A 74 -17.21 26.11 -3.20
N LYS A 75 -18.52 25.82 -3.19
CA LYS A 75 -19.53 26.57 -3.96
C LYS A 75 -19.42 28.07 -3.66
N ILE A 76 -19.38 28.89 -4.72
CA ILE A 76 -19.93 30.25 -4.69
C ILE A 76 -21.16 30.27 -5.60
N THR A 77 -22.35 30.27 -5.00
CA THR A 77 -23.57 30.69 -5.67
C THR A 77 -23.87 32.10 -5.19
N GLY A 78 -23.88 33.05 -6.11
CA GLY A 78 -24.19 34.45 -5.86
C GLY A 78 -25.21 34.92 -6.86
N LYS A 79 -26.42 35.19 -6.34
CA LYS A 79 -27.51 36.04 -6.85
C LYS A 79 -28.07 35.80 -8.26
#